data_AF-A0A519YJU5-F1
#
_entry.id   AF-A0A519YJU5-F1
#
_cell.length_a   1.000
_cell.length_b   1.000
_cell.length_c   1.000
_cell.angle_alpha   90.00
_cell.angle_beta   90.00
_cell.angle_gamma   90.00
#
_symmetry.space_group_name_H-M   'P 1'
#
loop_
_entity.id
_entity.type
_entity.pdbx_description
1 polymer ?
#
loop_
_entity_poly.entity_id
_entity_poly.type
_entity_poly.pdbx_seq_one_letter_code
_entity_poly.pdbx_strand_id
1 'polypeptide(L)'
;DVGLHAKGMTREQAIEYMLANEATTEQAATAEIERYMAWPGQALAYKTGQLKIRELRTRYEKQLGPKFSLKAFHDELLLDGAMPLAVLEQRMDAWAARQK
;
A
#
# COMPACT_ATOMS: atom_id res chain seq x y z
N ASP A 1 -0.09 13.59 -2.63
CA ASP A 1 -0.99 13.52 -1.47
C ASP A 1 -0.38 14.13 -0.19
N VAL A 2 0.54 13.47 0.53
CA VAL A 2 1.18 14.05 1.75
C VAL A 2 1.81 15.43 1.51
N GLY A 3 2.42 15.62 0.34
CA GLY A 3 2.94 16.93 -0.09
C GLY A 3 1.87 18.03 0.00
N LEU A 4 0.73 17.80 -0.64
CA LEU A 4 -0.40 18.72 -0.73
C LEU A 4 -1.02 18.98 0.67
N HIS A 5 -1.23 17.92 1.45
CA HIS A 5 -2.07 17.99 2.66
C HIS A 5 -1.32 18.23 3.96
N ALA A 6 0.00 18.04 3.98
CA ALA A 6 0.80 18.14 5.21
C ALA A 6 2.13 18.89 5.04
N LYS A 7 2.57 19.17 3.81
CA LYS A 7 3.87 19.82 3.55
C LYS A 7 3.76 21.16 2.82
N GLY A 8 2.54 21.66 2.60
CA GLY A 8 2.30 22.95 1.96
C GLY A 8 2.65 23.00 0.47
N MET A 9 2.73 21.85 -0.20
CA MET A 9 2.92 21.79 -1.65
C MET A 9 1.69 22.37 -2.35
N THR A 10 1.91 23.31 -3.27
CA THR A 10 0.85 23.87 -4.11
C THR A 10 0.40 22.86 -5.17
N ARG A 11 -0.76 23.10 -5.79
CA ARG A 11 -1.28 22.28 -6.90
C ARG A 11 -0.26 22.21 -8.03
N GLU A 12 0.30 23.34 -8.44
CA GLU A 12 1.24 23.46 -9.55
C GLU A 12 2.55 22.70 -9.25
N GLN A 13 3.10 22.85 -8.05
CA GLN A 13 4.27 22.08 -7.62
C GLN A 13 4.03 20.57 -7.62
N ALA A 14 2.81 20.13 -7.27
CA ALA A 14 2.47 18.71 -7.29
C ALA A 14 2.32 18.17 -8.72
N ILE A 15 1.81 18.97 -9.66
CA ILE A 15 1.73 18.62 -11.08
C ILE A 15 3.14 18.51 -11.67
N GLU A 16 3.99 19.52 -11.45
CA GLU A 16 5.39 19.51 -11.88
C GLU A 16 6.14 18.29 -11.31
N TYR A 17 5.94 18.00 -10.03
CA TYR A 17 6.52 16.82 -9.39
C TYR A 17 6.08 15.52 -10.08
N MET A 18 4.79 15.37 -10.40
CA MET A 18 4.30 14.17 -11.08
C MET A 18 4.91 14.02 -12.47
N LEU A 19 4.92 15.08 -13.28
CA LEU A 19 5.49 15.05 -14.65
C LEU A 19 7.00 14.78 -14.66
N ALA A 20 7.72 15.19 -13.62
CA ALA A 20 9.14 14.91 -13.47
C ALA A 20 9.45 13.45 -13.08
N ASN A 21 8.48 12.73 -12.50
CA ASN A 21 8.68 11.38 -11.96
C ASN A 21 7.90 10.29 -12.70
N GLU A 22 6.93 10.66 -13.53
CA GLU A 22 6.05 9.73 -14.24
C GLU A 22 5.89 10.12 -15.70
N ALA A 23 5.94 9.13 -16.59
CA ALA A 23 5.65 9.33 -18.01
C ALA A 23 4.13 9.46 -18.20
N THR A 24 3.62 10.68 -18.03
CA THR A 24 2.20 11.01 -18.17
C THR A 24 2.03 12.35 -18.90
N THR A 25 0.79 12.69 -19.28
CA THR A 25 0.49 13.99 -19.88
C THR A 25 0.16 15.01 -18.80
N GLU A 26 0.38 16.30 -19.10
CA GLU A 26 0.00 17.40 -18.19
C GLU A 26 -1.49 17.36 -17.83
N GLN A 27 -2.35 17.02 -18.80
CA GLN A 27 -3.79 16.88 -18.58
C GLN A 27 -4.11 15.76 -17.56
N ALA A 28 -3.48 14.59 -17.71
CA ALA A 28 -3.67 13.47 -16.79
C ALA A 28 -3.10 13.77 -15.41
N ALA A 29 -1.91 14.39 -15.34
CA ALA A 29 -1.29 14.80 -14.09
C ALA A 29 -2.18 15.81 -13.34
N THR A 30 -2.70 16.79 -14.06
CA THR A 30 -3.64 17.78 -13.51
C THR A 30 -4.87 17.10 -12.90
N ALA A 31 -5.53 16.21 -13.64
CA ALA A 31 -6.72 15.51 -13.17
C ALA A 31 -6.43 14.66 -11.92
N GLU A 32 -5.29 13.97 -11.87
CA GLU A 32 -4.90 13.19 -10.70
C GLU A 32 -4.57 14.08 -9.49
N ILE A 33 -3.82 15.16 -9.66
CA ILE A 33 -3.51 16.08 -8.56
C ILE A 33 -4.78 16.72 -7.99
N GLU A 34 -5.72 17.15 -8.83
CA GLU A 34 -7.00 17.69 -8.38
C GLU A 34 -7.86 16.64 -7.67
N ARG A 35 -7.82 15.38 -8.13
CA ARG A 35 -8.43 14.25 -7.41
C ARG A 35 -7.82 14.09 -6.02
N TYR A 36 -6.50 14.21 -5.87
CA TYR A 36 -5.84 14.11 -4.57
C TYR A 36 -6.21 15.27 -3.65
N MET A 37 -6.40 16.47 -4.20
CA MET A 37 -6.91 17.62 -3.43
C MET A 37 -8.33 17.37 -2.91
N ALA A 38 -9.21 16.82 -3.76
CA ALA A 38 -10.61 16.56 -3.43
C ALA A 38 -10.81 15.35 -2.49
N TRP A 39 -9.91 14.36 -2.52
CA TRP A 39 -10.01 13.15 -1.71
C TRP A 39 -8.71 12.85 -0.95
N PRO A 40 -8.43 13.59 0.14
CA PRO A 40 -7.19 13.46 0.89
C PRO A 40 -6.94 12.04 1.41
N GLY A 41 -5.72 11.54 1.19
CA GLY A 41 -5.25 10.25 1.72
C GLY A 41 -5.58 9.04 0.86
N GLN A 42 -6.53 9.13 -0.08
CA GLN A 42 -6.90 7.97 -0.91
C GLN A 42 -5.71 7.45 -1.74
N ALA A 43 -4.91 8.36 -2.31
CA ALA A 43 -3.75 8.00 -3.11
C ALA A 43 -2.66 7.28 -2.31
N LEU A 44 -2.67 7.40 -0.97
CA LEU A 44 -1.72 6.69 -0.11
C LEU A 44 -2.05 5.19 0.01
N ALA A 45 -3.31 4.81 -0.17
CA ALA A 45 -3.78 3.45 0.05
C ALA A 45 -3.04 2.41 -0.82
N TYR A 46 -2.73 2.76 -2.07
CA TYR A 46 -2.06 1.87 -3.01
C TYR A 46 -0.70 1.39 -2.48
N LYS A 47 0.19 2.33 -2.14
CA LYS A 47 1.55 1.97 -1.74
C LYS A 47 1.64 1.54 -0.29
N THR A 48 0.85 2.12 0.61
CA THR A 48 0.82 1.72 2.02
C THR A 48 0.32 0.28 2.18
N GLY A 49 -0.77 -0.10 1.49
CA GLY A 49 -1.26 -1.48 1.46
C GLY A 49 -0.24 -2.46 0.89
N GLN A 50 0.36 -2.13 -0.26
CA GLN A 50 1.41 -2.98 -0.86
C GLN A 50 2.61 -3.17 0.09
N LEU A 51 3.09 -2.09 0.72
CA LEU A 51 4.24 -2.14 1.62
C LEU A 51 3.95 -3.04 2.83
N LYS A 52 2.76 -2.93 3.43
CA LYS A 52 2.37 -3.80 4.55
C LYS A 52 2.28 -5.27 4.13
N ILE A 53 1.65 -5.59 3.00
CA ILE A 53 1.57 -6.98 2.51
C ILE A 53 2.98 -7.55 2.28
N ARG A 54 3.87 -6.76 1.67
CA ARG A 54 5.27 -7.17 1.45
C ARG A 54 6.02 -7.37 2.76
N GLU A 55 5.85 -6.47 3.72
CA GLU A 55 6.43 -6.57 5.06
C GLU A 55 6.00 -7.87 5.75
N LEU A 56 4.70 -8.18 5.77
CA LEU A 56 4.15 -9.41 6.35
C LEU A 56 4.74 -10.66 5.67
N ARG A 57 4.79 -10.66 4.33
CA ARG A 57 5.41 -11.76 3.59
C ARG A 57 6.86 -11.99 4.01
N THR A 58 7.68 -10.94 4.00
CA THR A 58 9.09 -11.03 4.40
C THR A 58 9.24 -11.48 5.86
N ARG A 59 8.38 -10.99 6.75
CA ARG A 59 8.35 -11.41 8.17
C ARG A 59 8.12 -12.92 8.30
N TYR A 60 7.11 -13.47 7.61
CA TYR A 60 6.78 -14.89 7.73
C TYR A 60 7.69 -15.81 6.93
N GLU A 61 8.25 -15.37 5.80
CA GLU A 61 9.34 -16.07 5.12
C GLU A 61 10.51 -16.30 6.09
N LYS A 62 10.91 -15.26 6.85
CA LYS A 62 11.96 -15.38 7.86
C LYS A 62 11.56 -16.22 9.06
N GLN A 63 10.33 -16.05 9.57
CA GLN A 63 9.85 -16.73 10.77
C GLN A 63 9.64 -18.23 10.57
N LEU A 64 9.09 -18.65 9.42
CA LEU A 64 8.74 -20.04 9.14
C LEU A 64 9.86 -20.79 8.41
N GLY A 65 10.79 -20.07 7.78
CA GLY A 65 11.94 -20.66 7.11
C GLY A 65 11.51 -21.73 6.10
N PRO A 66 12.06 -22.98 6.17
CA PRO A 66 11.67 -24.07 5.27
C PRO A 66 10.19 -24.45 5.29
N LYS A 67 9.45 -24.12 6.37
CA LYS A 67 8.00 -24.37 6.46
C LYS A 67 7.17 -23.31 5.74
N PHE A 68 7.77 -22.19 5.31
CA PHE A 68 7.04 -21.15 4.60
C PHE A 68 6.52 -21.68 3.25
N SER A 69 5.22 -21.49 3.00
CA SER A 69 4.61 -21.75 1.71
C SER A 69 3.96 -20.47 1.20
N LEU A 70 4.43 -19.98 0.04
CA LEU A 70 3.85 -18.81 -0.60
C LEU A 70 2.38 -19.02 -0.97
N LYS A 71 2.02 -20.26 -1.35
CA LYS A 71 0.63 -20.63 -1.62
C LYS A 71 -0.22 -20.46 -0.35
N ALA A 72 0.21 -21.05 0.76
CA ALA A 72 -0.55 -20.97 2.02
C ALA A 72 -0.64 -19.53 2.55
N PHE A 73 0.40 -18.71 2.35
CA PHE A 73 0.38 -17.28 2.67
C PHE A 73 -0.69 -16.54 1.85
N HIS A 74 -0.75 -16.75 0.54
CA HIS A 74 -1.78 -16.11 -0.30
C HIS A 74 -3.18 -16.63 -0.02
N ASP A 75 -3.33 -17.92 0.27
CA ASP A 75 -4.61 -18.51 0.64
C ASP A 75 -5.14 -17.81 1.90
N GLU A 76 -4.35 -17.70 2.98
CA GLU A 76 -4.78 -17.01 4.21
C GLU A 76 -5.00 -15.51 3.99
N LEU A 77 -4.13 -14.85 3.22
CA LEU A 77 -4.23 -13.41 2.96
C LEU A 77 -5.55 -13.02 2.28
N LEU A 78 -6.07 -13.88 1.41
CA LEU A 78 -7.24 -13.60 0.58
C LEU A 78 -8.55 -14.22 1.12
N LEU A 79 -8.46 -15.16 2.06
CA LEU A 79 -9.56 -16.04 2.47
C LEU A 79 -10.84 -15.28 2.88
N ASP A 80 -10.71 -14.23 3.68
CA ASP A 80 -11.85 -13.51 4.27
C ASP A 80 -12.12 -12.14 3.60
N GLY A 81 -11.48 -11.88 2.45
CA GLY A 81 -11.68 -10.66 1.68
C GLY A 81 -11.04 -9.41 2.30
N ALA A 82 -11.55 -8.24 1.88
CA ALA A 82 -10.96 -6.95 2.23
C ALA A 82 -11.22 -6.57 3.69
N MET A 83 -10.18 -6.14 4.40
CA MET A 83 -10.23 -5.73 5.80
C MET A 83 -9.18 -4.66 6.12
N PRO A 84 -9.28 -3.95 7.27
CA PRO A 84 -8.25 -3.03 7.70
C PRO A 84 -6.89 -3.73 7.89
N LEU A 85 -5.79 -3.04 7.53
CA LEU A 85 -4.44 -3.62 7.59
C LEU A 85 -4.04 -4.14 8.98
N ALA A 86 -4.51 -3.49 10.05
CA ALA A 86 -4.24 -3.94 11.42
C ALA A 86 -4.95 -5.27 11.75
N VAL A 87 -6.18 -5.45 11.24
CA VAL A 87 -6.93 -6.72 11.40
C VAL A 87 -6.26 -7.81 10.56
N LEU A 88 -5.87 -7.48 9.34
CA LEU A 88 -5.12 -8.40 8.48
C LEU A 88 -3.83 -8.87 9.16
N GLU A 89 -3.04 -7.96 9.72
CA GLU A 89 -1.80 -8.29 10.42
C GLU A 89 -2.03 -9.26 11.59
N GLN A 90 -3.03 -9.00 12.44
CA GLN A 90 -3.38 -9.91 13.54
C GLN A 90 -3.77 -11.31 13.06
N ARG A 91 -4.54 -11.40 11.97
CA ARG A 91 -4.94 -12.70 11.39
C ARG A 91 -3.75 -13.45 10.84
N MET A 92 -2.89 -12.77 10.10
CA MET A 92 -1.70 -13.38 9.52
C MET A 92 -0.70 -13.82 10.61
N ASP A 93 -0.59 -13.07 11.71
CA ASP A 93 0.21 -13.47 12.87
C ASP A 93 -0.35 -14.75 13.51
N ALA A 94 -1.68 -14.84 13.66
CA ALA A 94 -2.34 -16.04 14.17
C ALA A 94 -2.16 -17.25 13.24
N TRP A 95 -2.23 -17.05 11.92
CA TRP A 95 -1.93 -18.09 10.94
C TRP A 95 -0.50 -18.57 11.04
N ALA A 96 0.47 -17.66 11.05
CA ALA A 96 1.90 -18.00 11.12
C ALA A 96 2.25 -18.73 12.43
N ALA A 97 1.58 -18.41 13.55
CA ALA A 97 1.75 -19.14 14.80
C ALA A 97 1.31 -20.61 14.70
N ARG A 98 0.29 -20.92 13.90
CA ARG A 98 -0.19 -22.30 13.65
C ARG A 98 0.69 -23.11 12.70
N GLN A 99 1.61 -22.46 11.97
CA GLN A 99 2.53 -23.14 11.04
C GLN A 99 3.85 -23.59 11.69
N LYS A 100 4.11 -23.17 12.94
CA LYS A 100 5.35 -23.50 13.67
C LYS A 100 5.46 -24.97 14.02
#